data_AF-A0A534R9E5-F1
#
_entry.id   AF-A0A534R9E5-F1
#
_cell.length_a   1.000
_cell.length_b   1.000
_cell.length_c   1.000
_cell.angle_alpha   90.00
_cell.angle_beta   90.00
_cell.angle_gamma   90.00
#
_symmetry.space_group_name_H-M   'P 1'
#
loop_
_entity.id
_entity.type
_entity.pdbx_description
1 polymer ?
#
loop_
_entity_poly.entity_id
_entity_poly.type
_entity_poly.pdbx_seq_one_letter_code
_entity_poly.pdbx_strand_id
1 'polypeptide(L)'
;MANLTLAEFTEAVAALAEHSGVEQLRERLARMNAFTSRRGLNNPSALAERLHLLTGGLRRQVPATYAFSSLWNEMVGSRLGEDGEKQLEELAEHVNACLDSHDAIVEGREADLDKALASYRERLAAATGPRVAALDMLLKAVPSVAARLRQDEPTQAPDPA
;
A
#
# COMPACT_ATOMS: atom_id res chain seq x y z
N MET A 1 9.73 4.09 -4.51
CA MET A 1 8.56 3.81 -3.63
C MET A 1 8.74 4.51 -2.30
N ALA A 2 7.66 5.04 -1.75
CA ALA A 2 7.63 5.70 -0.46
C ALA A 2 7.72 4.67 0.68
N ASN A 3 8.24 5.12 1.81
CA ASN A 3 8.30 4.30 3.01
C ASN A 3 7.02 4.50 3.80
N LEU A 4 6.44 3.41 4.29
CA LEU A 4 5.28 3.48 5.15
C LEU A 4 5.69 3.86 6.58
N THR A 5 4.83 4.61 7.25
CA THR A 5 4.86 4.76 8.71
C THR A 5 4.41 3.46 9.37
N LEU A 6 4.65 3.32 10.68
CA LEU A 6 4.15 2.15 11.41
C LEU A 6 2.62 2.06 11.37
N ALA A 7 1.92 3.20 11.42
CA ALA A 7 0.46 3.24 11.36
C ALA A 7 -0.04 2.72 9.99
N GLU A 8 0.48 3.28 8.89
CA GLU A 8 0.15 2.86 7.52
C GLU A 8 0.48 1.37 7.31
N PHE A 9 1.63 0.92 7.80
CA PHE A 9 2.02 -0.49 7.70
C PHE A 9 1.11 -1.41 8.51
N THR A 10 0.65 -0.96 9.68
CA THR A 10 -0.29 -1.70 10.52
C THR A 10 -1.64 -1.83 9.84
N GLU A 11 -2.13 -0.76 9.22
CA GLU A 11 -3.36 -0.78 8.42
C GLU A 11 -3.24 -1.74 7.22
N ALA A 12 -2.10 -1.76 6.54
CA ALA A 12 -1.87 -2.70 5.44
C ALA A 12 -1.87 -4.18 5.91
N VAL A 13 -1.22 -4.47 7.04
CA VAL A 13 -1.23 -5.84 7.61
C VAL A 13 -2.62 -6.23 8.11
N ALA A 14 -3.38 -5.29 8.68
CA ALA A 14 -4.76 -5.53 9.08
C ALA A 14 -5.65 -5.85 7.86
N ALA A 15 -5.52 -5.11 6.75
CA ALA A 15 -6.24 -5.42 5.52
C ALA A 15 -5.90 -6.83 4.95
N LEU A 16 -4.63 -7.24 5.00
CA LEU A 16 -4.22 -8.59 4.63
C LEU A 16 -4.81 -9.66 5.57
N ALA A 17 -4.85 -9.37 6.86
CA ALA A 17 -5.40 -10.27 7.87
C ALA A 17 -6.93 -10.40 7.76
N GLU A 18 -7.63 -9.34 7.39
CA GLU A 18 -9.06 -9.37 7.08
C GLU A 18 -9.34 -10.17 5.81
N HIS A 19 -8.47 -10.10 4.81
CA HIS A 19 -8.63 -10.84 3.55
C HIS A 19 -8.45 -12.36 3.70
N SER A 20 -7.46 -12.80 4.48
CA SER A 20 -7.06 -14.22 4.55
C SER A 20 -7.22 -14.87 5.92
N GLY A 21 -7.50 -14.08 6.95
CA GLY A 21 -7.41 -14.50 8.35
C GLY A 21 -5.97 -14.40 8.87
N VAL A 22 -5.82 -13.91 10.12
CA VAL A 22 -4.51 -13.67 10.74
C VAL A 22 -3.61 -14.91 10.80
N GLU A 23 -4.19 -16.08 11.06
CA GLU A 23 -3.47 -17.35 11.13
C GLU A 23 -2.92 -17.78 9.77
N GLN A 24 -3.74 -17.70 8.72
CA GLN A 24 -3.31 -18.01 7.36
C GLN A 24 -2.26 -17.02 6.87
N LEU A 25 -2.46 -15.72 7.11
CA LEU A 25 -1.48 -14.68 6.79
C LEU A 25 -0.12 -15.00 7.44
N ARG A 26 -0.10 -15.29 8.74
CA ARG A 26 1.11 -15.66 9.48
C ARG A 26 1.79 -16.89 8.90
N GLU A 27 1.03 -17.93 8.57
CA GLU A 27 1.59 -19.13 7.96
C GLU A 27 2.21 -18.85 6.60
N ARG A 28 1.53 -18.08 5.75
CA ARG A 28 2.04 -17.71 4.43
C ARG A 28 3.32 -16.90 4.53
N LEU A 29 3.35 -15.90 5.42
CA LEU A 29 4.55 -15.12 5.73
C LEU A 29 5.70 -16.02 6.22
N ALA A 30 5.42 -16.98 7.09
CA ALA A 30 6.42 -17.93 7.57
C ALA A 30 6.97 -18.83 6.44
N ARG A 31 6.10 -19.35 5.56
CA ARG A 31 6.50 -20.16 4.40
C ARG A 31 7.39 -19.40 3.42
N MET A 32 7.19 -18.09 3.34
CA MET A 32 8.01 -17.18 2.53
C MET A 32 9.26 -16.65 3.26
N ASN A 33 9.61 -17.22 4.42
CA ASN A 33 10.76 -16.82 5.24
C ASN A 33 10.73 -15.35 5.72
N ALA A 34 9.55 -14.75 5.87
CA ALA A 34 9.42 -13.36 6.35
C ALA A 34 10.00 -13.17 7.75
N PHE A 35 9.99 -14.20 8.60
CA PHE A 35 10.57 -14.21 9.93
C PHE A 35 10.96 -15.63 10.34
N THR A 36 11.88 -15.74 11.29
CA THR A 36 12.41 -17.03 11.76
C THR A 36 11.56 -17.67 12.87
N SER A 37 10.71 -16.89 13.56
CA SER A 37 9.85 -17.37 14.64
C SER A 37 8.46 -16.78 14.57
N ARG A 38 7.45 -17.65 14.77
CA ARG A 38 6.02 -17.30 14.84
C ARG A 38 5.55 -16.90 16.24
N ARG A 39 6.42 -17.03 17.26
CA ARG A 39 6.03 -16.86 18.67
C ARG A 39 5.55 -15.43 18.92
N GLY A 40 4.34 -15.30 19.46
CA GLY A 40 3.73 -14.00 19.81
C GLY A 40 3.07 -13.26 18.65
N LEU A 41 3.11 -13.82 17.43
CA LEU A 41 2.50 -13.21 16.25
C LEU A 41 1.06 -13.70 16.08
N ASN A 42 0.17 -13.43 17.04
CA ASN A 42 -1.20 -13.98 17.05
C ASN A 42 -2.29 -12.96 16.69
N ASN A 43 -1.90 -11.72 16.37
CA ASN A 43 -2.82 -10.66 15.98
C ASN A 43 -2.16 -9.77 14.90
N PRO A 44 -2.95 -8.99 14.14
CA PRO A 44 -2.43 -8.14 13.08
C PRO A 44 -1.40 -7.12 13.54
N SER A 45 -1.60 -6.49 14.71
CA SER A 45 -0.67 -5.49 15.25
C SER A 45 0.71 -6.09 15.54
N ALA A 46 0.76 -7.27 16.17
CA ALA A 46 2.03 -7.96 16.45
C ALA A 46 2.75 -8.39 15.17
N LEU A 47 2.01 -8.80 14.14
CA LEU A 47 2.58 -9.07 12.82
C LEU A 47 3.14 -7.79 12.19
N ALA A 48 2.38 -6.70 12.26
CA ALA A 48 2.76 -5.40 11.70
C ALA A 48 4.04 -4.85 12.33
N GLU A 49 4.13 -4.83 13.66
CA GLU A 49 5.32 -4.37 14.38
C GLU A 49 6.57 -5.17 13.97
N ARG A 50 6.44 -6.51 13.93
CA ARG A 50 7.53 -7.40 13.55
C ARG A 50 7.96 -7.16 12.11
N LEU A 51 7.02 -7.12 11.18
CA LEU A 51 7.30 -6.91 9.77
C LEU A 51 7.89 -5.52 9.54
N HIS A 52 7.27 -4.47 10.07
CA HIS A 52 7.77 -3.09 9.96
C HIS A 52 9.21 -2.96 10.45
N LEU A 53 9.57 -3.62 11.56
CA LEU A 53 10.96 -3.65 12.07
C LEU A 53 11.92 -4.34 11.10
N LEU A 54 11.54 -5.50 10.58
CA LEU A 54 12.38 -6.30 9.68
C LEU A 54 12.60 -5.59 8.35
N THR A 55 11.52 -5.01 7.83
CA THR A 55 11.47 -4.34 6.54
C THR A 55 11.99 -2.91 6.57
N GLY A 56 12.00 -2.27 7.75
CA GLY A 56 12.30 -0.85 7.92
C GLY A 56 11.25 0.04 7.25
N GLY A 57 9.96 -0.28 7.38
CA GLY A 57 8.88 0.39 6.64
C GLY A 57 8.98 0.20 5.12
N LEU A 58 9.69 -0.87 4.74
CA LEU A 58 10.11 -1.34 3.41
C LEU A 58 11.17 -0.59 2.64
N ARG A 59 12.05 0.09 3.38
CA ARG A 59 13.37 0.51 2.89
C ARG A 59 14.32 -0.64 2.57
N ARG A 60 14.19 -1.77 3.26
CA ARG A 60 15.13 -2.88 3.19
C ARG A 60 14.67 -3.92 2.19
N GLN A 61 15.60 -4.50 1.43
CA GLN A 61 15.32 -5.59 0.50
C GLN A 61 15.63 -6.93 1.20
N VAL A 62 14.66 -7.45 1.95
CA VAL A 62 14.80 -8.66 2.77
C VAL A 62 13.64 -9.63 2.48
N PRO A 63 13.70 -10.92 2.89
CA PRO A 63 12.60 -11.86 2.66
C PRO A 63 11.23 -11.36 3.14
N ALA A 64 11.17 -10.62 4.25
CA ALA A 64 9.94 -10.00 4.75
C ALA A 64 9.32 -9.00 3.75
N THR A 65 10.16 -8.29 3.00
CA THR A 65 9.76 -7.36 1.93
C THR A 65 9.07 -8.08 0.82
N TYR A 66 9.75 -9.07 0.28
CA TYR A 66 9.21 -9.88 -0.80
C TYR A 66 7.90 -10.55 -0.36
N ALA A 67 7.87 -11.17 0.82
CA ALA A 67 6.69 -11.84 1.34
C ALA A 67 5.49 -10.89 1.49
N PHE A 68 5.69 -9.71 2.08
CA PHE A 68 4.62 -8.72 2.19
C PHE A 68 4.13 -8.25 0.82
N SER A 69 5.05 -7.83 -0.07
CA SER A 69 4.69 -7.32 -1.39
C SER A 69 3.98 -8.36 -2.27
N SER A 70 4.40 -9.62 -2.23
CA SER A 70 3.73 -10.70 -2.96
C SER A 70 2.30 -10.93 -2.45
N LEU A 71 2.10 -10.99 -1.14
CA LEU A 71 0.77 -11.20 -0.56
C LEU A 71 -0.15 -9.99 -0.79
N TRP A 72 0.41 -8.78 -0.74
CA TRP A 72 -0.31 -7.55 -1.08
C TRP A 72 -0.76 -7.55 -2.54
N ASN A 73 0.16 -7.80 -3.47
CA ASN A 73 -0.13 -7.83 -4.90
C ASN A 73 -1.13 -8.94 -5.27
N GLU A 74 -1.04 -10.10 -4.62
CA GLU A 74 -2.03 -11.17 -4.81
C GLU A 74 -3.43 -10.76 -4.33
N MET A 75 -3.54 -10.13 -3.16
CA MET A 75 -4.82 -9.63 -2.65
C MET A 75 -5.40 -8.56 -3.59
N VAL A 76 -4.60 -7.63 -4.08
CA VAL A 76 -5.05 -6.55 -4.97
C VAL A 76 -5.41 -7.10 -6.36
N GLY A 77 -4.54 -7.91 -6.96
CA GLY A 77 -4.76 -8.51 -8.28
C GLY A 77 -5.97 -9.43 -8.32
N SER A 78 -6.19 -10.24 -7.28
CA SER A 78 -7.39 -11.11 -7.20
C SER A 78 -8.71 -10.34 -7.15
N ARG A 79 -8.71 -9.08 -6.67
CA ARG A 79 -9.89 -8.21 -6.67
C ARG A 79 -10.07 -7.43 -7.97
N LEU A 80 -8.98 -7.09 -8.64
CA LEU A 80 -9.01 -6.31 -9.88
C LEU A 80 -9.34 -7.16 -11.11
N GLY A 81 -8.74 -8.35 -11.21
CA GLY A 81 -8.70 -9.12 -12.45
C GLY A 81 -7.89 -8.45 -13.57
N GLU A 82 -7.71 -9.14 -14.69
CA GLU A 82 -6.85 -8.69 -15.79
C GLU A 82 -7.27 -7.34 -16.40
N ASP A 83 -8.58 -7.12 -16.57
CA ASP A 83 -9.10 -5.86 -17.12
C ASP A 83 -8.92 -4.70 -16.14
N GLY A 84 -9.01 -4.97 -14.82
CA GLY A 84 -8.73 -3.99 -13.79
C GLY A 84 -7.26 -3.58 -13.78
N GLU A 85 -6.35 -4.55 -13.92
CA GLU A 85 -4.91 -4.30 -13.96
C GLU A 85 -4.51 -3.44 -15.16
N LYS A 86 -4.99 -3.74 -16.37
CA LYS A 86 -4.72 -2.92 -17.57
C LYS A 86 -5.17 -1.48 -17.42
N GLN A 87 -6.36 -1.26 -16.88
CA GLN A 87 -6.87 0.10 -16.68
C GLN A 87 -6.08 0.87 -15.63
N LEU A 88 -5.60 0.21 -14.57
CA LEU A 88 -4.73 0.86 -13.60
C LEU A 88 -3.34 1.14 -14.17
N GLU A 89 -2.84 0.32 -15.09
CA GLU A 89 -1.59 0.59 -15.81
C GLU A 89 -1.70 1.86 -16.65
N GLU A 90 -2.77 2.02 -17.44
CA GLU A 90 -3.05 3.26 -18.20
C GLU A 90 -3.16 4.49 -17.28
N LEU A 91 -3.84 4.37 -16.14
CA LEU A 91 -3.94 5.46 -15.16
C LEU A 91 -2.60 5.77 -14.49
N ALA A 92 -1.75 4.77 -14.27
CA ALA A 92 -0.40 4.96 -13.74
C ALA A 92 0.49 5.72 -14.74
N GLU A 93 0.33 5.50 -16.05
CA GLU A 93 1.02 6.29 -17.07
C GLU A 93 0.67 7.78 -16.99
N HIS A 94 -0.60 8.12 -16.73
CA HIS A 94 -1.01 9.51 -16.54
C HIS A 94 -0.40 10.15 -15.29
N VAL A 95 -0.27 9.40 -14.20
CA VAL A 95 0.45 9.85 -12.99
C VAL A 95 1.92 10.08 -13.32
N ASN A 96 2.57 9.12 -13.98
CA ASN A 96 3.99 9.20 -14.35
C ASN A 96 4.27 10.35 -15.33
N ALA A 97 3.33 10.69 -16.22
CA ALA A 97 3.44 11.84 -17.12
C ALA A 97 3.44 13.20 -16.40
N CYS A 98 3.12 13.24 -15.11
CA CYS A 98 3.20 14.44 -14.28
C CYS A 98 4.51 14.52 -13.47
N LEU A 99 5.38 13.50 -13.61
CA LEU A 99 6.66 13.42 -12.92
C LEU A 99 7.82 13.66 -13.89
N ASP A 100 8.91 14.20 -13.37
CA ASP A 100 10.18 14.32 -14.09
C ASP A 100 11.01 13.02 -14.00
N SER A 101 12.19 13.03 -14.60
CA SER A 101 13.11 11.88 -14.59
C SER A 101 13.68 11.53 -13.21
N HIS A 102 13.45 12.36 -12.19
CA HIS A 102 13.87 12.15 -10.80
C HIS A 102 12.67 11.89 -9.87
N ASP A 103 11.52 11.52 -10.43
CA ASP A 103 10.27 11.29 -9.71
C ASP A 103 9.75 12.54 -8.95
N ALA A 104 10.17 13.74 -9.34
CA ALA A 104 9.65 14.99 -8.80
C ALA A 104 8.42 15.43 -9.59
N ILE A 105 7.47 16.09 -8.92
CA ILE A 105 6.28 16.63 -9.58
C ILE A 105 6.72 17.82 -10.45
N VAL A 106 6.35 17.78 -11.74
CA VAL A 106 6.65 18.87 -12.68
C VAL A 106 5.83 20.11 -12.31
N GLU A 107 6.47 21.27 -12.26
CA GLU A 107 5.82 22.55 -11.96
C GLU A 107 4.67 22.83 -12.93
N GLY A 108 3.48 23.17 -12.40
CA GLY A 108 2.28 23.44 -13.18
C GLY A 108 1.47 22.19 -13.55
N ARG A 109 1.93 20.99 -13.19
CA ARG A 109 1.23 19.71 -13.43
C ARG A 109 0.52 19.18 -12.19
N GLU A 110 0.47 19.94 -11.10
CA GLU A 110 -0.12 19.51 -9.83
C GLU A 110 -1.62 19.17 -9.97
N ALA A 111 -2.37 19.98 -10.71
CA ALA A 111 -3.79 19.75 -10.94
C ALA A 111 -4.05 18.52 -11.85
N ASP A 112 -3.18 18.31 -12.84
CA ASP A 112 -3.23 17.12 -13.70
C ASP A 112 -2.92 15.86 -12.88
N LEU A 113 -1.92 15.94 -12.01
CA LEU A 113 -1.57 14.87 -11.07
C LEU A 113 -2.73 14.55 -10.12
N ASP A 114 -3.37 15.56 -9.53
CA ASP A 114 -4.53 15.36 -8.65
C ASP A 114 -5.66 14.63 -9.36
N LYS A 115 -5.95 15.03 -10.60
CA LYS A 115 -6.98 14.39 -11.41
C LYS A 115 -6.61 12.94 -11.71
N ALA A 116 -5.36 12.67 -12.08
CA ALA A 116 -4.87 11.32 -12.35
C ALA A 116 -4.94 10.44 -11.10
N LEU A 117 -4.51 10.96 -9.95
CA LEU A 117 -4.58 10.25 -8.66
C LEU A 117 -6.02 10.00 -8.22
N ALA A 118 -6.93 10.95 -8.43
CA ALA A 118 -8.35 10.79 -8.12
C ALA A 118 -8.98 9.68 -8.97
N SER A 119 -8.74 9.67 -10.29
CA SER A 119 -9.22 8.62 -11.19
C SER A 119 -8.62 7.25 -10.84
N TYR A 120 -7.32 7.19 -10.53
CA TYR A 120 -6.66 5.97 -10.07
C TYR A 120 -7.30 5.44 -8.78
N ARG A 121 -7.50 6.32 -7.80
CA ARG A 121 -8.11 5.99 -6.50
C ARG A 121 -9.53 5.49 -6.65
N GLU A 122 -10.36 6.18 -7.44
CA GLU A 122 -11.75 5.79 -7.70
C GLU A 122 -11.82 4.40 -8.31
N ARG A 123 -11.01 4.15 -9.35
CA ARG A 123 -10.99 2.85 -10.02
C ARG A 123 -10.55 1.73 -9.09
N LEU A 124 -9.48 1.96 -8.33
CA LEU A 124 -8.96 0.96 -7.40
C LEU A 124 -9.91 0.72 -6.22
N ALA A 125 -10.55 1.77 -5.70
CA ALA A 125 -11.52 1.67 -4.61
C ALA A 125 -12.79 0.93 -5.02
N ALA A 126 -13.22 1.04 -6.28
CA ALA A 126 -14.36 0.27 -6.80
C ALA A 126 -14.14 -1.25 -6.71
N ALA A 127 -12.90 -1.72 -6.84
CA ALA A 127 -12.55 -3.13 -6.73
C ALA A 127 -12.12 -3.56 -5.31
N THR A 128 -11.40 -2.69 -4.59
CA THR A 128 -10.70 -3.07 -3.36
C THR A 128 -11.26 -2.44 -2.08
N GLY A 129 -12.15 -1.46 -2.22
CA GLY A 129 -12.60 -0.58 -1.15
C GLY A 129 -11.63 0.59 -0.91
N PRO A 130 -12.11 1.72 -0.34
CA PRO A 130 -11.34 2.96 -0.22
C PRO A 130 -10.06 2.80 0.62
N ARG A 131 -10.11 1.98 1.68
CA ARG A 131 -8.96 1.72 2.56
C ARG A 131 -7.80 1.04 1.83
N VAL A 132 -8.08 -0.05 1.11
CA VAL A 132 -7.03 -0.78 0.37
C VAL A 132 -6.50 0.06 -0.78
N ALA A 133 -7.37 0.83 -1.44
CA ALA A 133 -6.94 1.74 -2.50
C ALA A 133 -5.95 2.80 -2.00
N ALA A 134 -6.23 3.45 -0.86
CA ALA A 134 -5.31 4.43 -0.29
C ALA A 134 -3.94 3.82 0.06
N LEU A 135 -3.93 2.65 0.70
CA LEU A 135 -2.70 1.95 1.08
C LEU A 135 -1.89 1.47 -0.12
N ASP A 136 -2.55 0.94 -1.15
CA ASP A 136 -1.88 0.47 -2.37
C ASP A 136 -1.25 1.63 -3.15
N MET A 137 -1.96 2.77 -3.24
CA MET A 137 -1.40 4.00 -3.80
C MET A 137 -0.16 4.45 -3.03
N LEU A 138 -0.17 4.44 -1.69
CA LEU A 138 0.99 4.78 -0.87
C LEU A 138 2.17 3.82 -1.08
N LEU A 139 1.90 2.52 -1.17
CA LEU A 139 2.91 1.48 -1.37
C LEU A 139 3.62 1.62 -2.74
N LYS A 140 2.90 2.05 -3.77
CA LYS A 140 3.43 2.19 -5.13
C LYS A 140 3.98 3.59 -5.43
N ALA A 141 3.52 4.61 -4.70
CA ALA A 141 3.90 5.99 -4.94
C ALA A 141 5.40 6.25 -4.76
N VAL A 142 5.94 7.18 -5.56
CA VAL A 142 7.23 7.82 -5.30
C VAL A 142 7.11 8.80 -4.11
N PRO A 143 8.23 9.21 -3.46
CA PRO A 143 8.17 10.02 -2.25
C PRO A 143 7.36 11.32 -2.37
N SER A 144 7.47 12.01 -3.50
CA SER A 144 6.75 13.26 -3.80
C SER A 144 5.23 13.05 -3.86
N VAL A 145 4.79 12.03 -4.60
CA VAL A 145 3.38 11.63 -4.70
C VAL A 145 2.85 11.14 -3.36
N ALA A 146 3.60 10.35 -2.60
CA ALA A 146 3.18 9.87 -1.29
C ALA A 146 3.02 11.01 -0.27
N ALA A 147 3.89 12.03 -0.31
CA ALA A 147 3.74 13.22 0.52
C ALA A 147 2.44 13.95 0.20
N ARG A 148 2.08 14.05 -1.08
CA ARG A 148 0.82 14.63 -1.54
C ARG A 148 -0.40 13.81 -1.12
N LEU A 149 -0.36 12.48 -1.28
CA LEU A 149 -1.44 11.58 -0.87
C LEU A 149 -1.78 11.68 0.63
N ARG A 150 -0.76 11.85 1.48
CA ARG A 150 -0.94 12.04 2.93
C ARG A 150 -1.56 13.39 3.31
N GLN A 151 -1.43 14.41 2.46
CA GLN A 151 -2.06 15.72 2.67
C GLN A 151 -3.54 15.69 2.29
N ASP A 152 -3.90 14.79 1.37
CA ASP A 152 -5.25 14.62 0.83
C ASP A 152 -6.12 13.67 1.67
N GLU A 153 -5.51 12.86 2.56
CA GLU A 153 -6.27 12.16 3.60
C GLU A 153 -6.91 13.18 4.54
N PRO A 154 -8.25 13.27 4.61
CA PRO A 154 -8.89 14.10 5.60
C PRO A 154 -8.46 13.55 6.96
N THR A 155 -7.74 14.37 7.72
CA THR A 155 -7.63 14.21 9.17
C THR A 155 -9.03 13.89 9.67
N GLN A 156 -9.28 12.65 10.11
CA GLN A 156 -10.55 12.32 10.75
C GLN A 156 -10.72 13.31 11.89
N ALA A 157 -11.69 14.21 11.73
CA ALA A 157 -12.08 15.11 12.80
C ALA A 157 -12.39 14.24 14.03
N PRO A 158 -11.88 14.57 15.23
CA PRO A 158 -12.27 13.84 16.43
C PRO A 158 -13.79 13.93 16.57
N ASP A 159 -14.44 12.76 16.69
CA ASP A 159 -15.86 12.65 16.99
C ASP A 159 -16.18 13.56 18.20
N PRO A 160 -17.16 14.47 18.11
CA PRO A 160 -17.62 15.19 19.29
C PRO A 160 -18.29 14.20 20.24
N ALA A 161 -17.77 14.15 21.47
CA ALA A 161 -18.26 13.34 22.58
C ALA A 161 -19.73 13.60 22.95
#